data_AF-A0A963IKI6-F1
#
_entry.id   AF-A0A963IKI6-F1
#
_cell.length_a   1.000
_cell.length_b   1.000
_cell.length_c   1.000
_cell.angle_alpha   90.00
_cell.angle_beta   90.00
_cell.angle_gamma   90.00
#
_symmetry.space_group_name_H-M   'P 1'
#
loop_
_entity.id
_entity.type
_entity.pdbx_description
1 polymer ?
#
loop_
_entity_poly.entity_id
_entity_poly.type
_entity_poly.pdbx_seq_one_letter_code
_entity_poly.pdbx_strand_id
1 'polypeptide(L)'
;MKKLLTALLAAPAIALASGAALHLDKAPEVQRDNAALQSGARTFVNYCMNCHGLSYVRYNRLTQLGLSEQQIKDHLLFTADKIGEPMRIAARPAEQKAWFGATPPDLSLVARSRAS
;
A
#
# COMPACT_ATOMS: atom_id res chain seq x y z
N MET A 1 20.36 53.47 -23.05
CA MET A 1 18.95 53.10 -22.76
C MET A 1 18.56 51.72 -23.31
N LYS A 2 18.79 51.40 -24.60
CA LYS A 2 18.46 50.07 -25.17
C LYS A 2 19.11 48.87 -24.46
N LYS A 3 20.38 48.99 -24.04
CA LYS A 3 21.11 47.93 -23.30
C LYS A 3 20.58 47.67 -21.88
N LEU A 4 19.96 48.68 -21.26
CA LEU A 4 19.33 48.56 -19.94
C LEU A 4 17.96 47.88 -20.04
N LEU A 5 17.21 48.16 -21.10
CA LEU A 5 15.93 47.50 -21.40
C LEU A 5 16.11 46.00 -21.71
N THR A 6 17.15 45.61 -22.47
CA THR A 6 17.44 44.19 -22.72
C THR A 6 17.90 43.44 -21.47
N ALA A 7 18.63 44.08 -20.56
CA ALA A 7 19.01 43.46 -19.29
C ALA A 7 17.80 43.23 -18.38
N LEU A 8 16.84 44.16 -18.36
CA LEU A 8 15.64 44.06 -17.52
C LEU A 8 14.67 42.97 -18.02
N LEU A 9 14.58 42.74 -19.33
CA LEU A 9 13.77 41.66 -19.91
C LEU A 9 14.32 40.25 -19.65
N ALA A 10 15.62 40.11 -19.39
CA ALA A 10 16.25 38.82 -19.09
C ALA A 10 16.19 38.43 -17.60
N ALA A 11 15.79 39.36 -16.72
CA ALA A 11 15.69 39.12 -15.27
C ALA A 11 14.77 37.94 -14.85
N PRO A 12 13.64 37.65 -15.52
CA PRO A 12 12.78 36.51 -15.16
C PRO A 12 13.43 35.15 -15.44
N ALA A 13 14.45 35.07 -16.30
CA ALA A 13 15.13 33.81 -16.63
C ALA A 13 16.03 33.29 -15.50
N ILE A 14 16.25 34.09 -14.44
CA ILE A 14 17.09 33.75 -13.29
C ILE A 14 16.24 33.33 -12.07
N ALA A 15 14.91 33.37 -12.18
CA ALA A 15 14.02 32.85 -11.15
C ALA A 15 14.04 31.30 -11.15
N LEU A 16 15.09 30.73 -10.57
CA LEU A 16 15.15 29.31 -10.25
C LEU A 16 14.17 29.03 -9.11
N ALA A 17 12.99 28.51 -9.45
CA ALA A 17 12.05 27.96 -8.50
C ALA A 17 12.57 26.63 -7.91
N SER A 18 13.70 26.67 -7.21
CA SER A 18 14.14 25.57 -6.35
C SER A 18 13.46 25.78 -5.00
N GLY A 19 12.35 25.07 -4.76
CA GLY A 19 11.78 25.01 -3.42
C GLY A 19 12.85 24.59 -2.40
N ALA A 20 12.68 24.99 -1.13
CA ALA A 20 13.61 24.58 -0.08
C ALA A 20 13.76 23.04 -0.12
N ALA A 21 15.00 22.56 -0.10
CA ALA A 21 15.27 21.13 0.03
C ALA A 21 14.66 20.68 1.37
N LEU A 22 13.51 20.03 1.30
CA LEU A 22 12.85 19.45 2.46
C LEU A 22 13.77 18.35 2.99
N HIS A 23 14.25 18.53 4.22
CA HIS A 23 14.93 17.46 4.94
C HIS A 23 13.89 16.38 5.25
N LEU A 24 13.95 15.28 4.50
CA LEU A 24 13.12 14.12 4.75
C LEU A 24 13.93 13.13 5.57
N ASP A 25 13.38 12.75 6.73
CA ASP A 25 13.94 11.67 7.52
C ASP A 25 13.91 10.36 6.74
N LYS A 26 14.96 9.56 6.87
CA LYS A 26 14.98 8.23 6.29
C LYS A 26 13.99 7.34 7.06
N ALA A 27 13.04 6.75 6.33
CA ALA A 27 12.13 5.78 6.92
C ALA A 27 12.91 4.59 7.52
N PRO A 28 12.48 4.04 8.65
CA PRO A 28 13.12 2.87 9.24
C PRO A 28 13.05 1.66 8.30
N GLU A 29 14.12 0.86 8.27
CA GLU A 29 14.26 -0.30 7.37
C GLU A 29 13.54 -1.55 7.90
N VAL A 30 12.23 -1.46 8.12
CA VAL A 30 11.41 -2.56 8.68
C VAL A 30 10.66 -3.36 7.62
N GLN A 31 10.86 -3.08 6.33
CA GLN A 31 10.08 -3.72 5.25
C GLN A 31 10.30 -5.23 5.16
N ARG A 32 11.38 -5.75 5.75
CA ARG A 32 11.70 -7.18 5.81
C ARG A 32 11.70 -7.73 7.23
N ASP A 33 11.30 -6.93 8.21
CA ASP A 33 11.22 -7.36 9.61
C ASP A 33 9.98 -8.23 9.81
N ASN A 34 10.18 -9.47 10.29
CA ASN A 34 9.09 -10.42 10.43
C ASN A 34 8.06 -9.97 11.47
N ALA A 35 8.46 -9.31 12.56
CA ALA A 35 7.52 -8.83 13.57
C ALA A 35 6.61 -7.74 13.00
N ALA A 36 7.18 -6.79 12.24
CA ALA A 36 6.43 -5.78 11.51
C ALA A 36 5.48 -6.41 10.48
N LEU A 37 5.95 -7.41 9.71
CA LEU A 37 5.13 -8.09 8.71
C LEU A 37 4.00 -8.91 9.34
N GLN A 38 4.22 -9.58 10.46
CA GLN A 38 3.18 -10.29 11.22
C GLN A 38 2.14 -9.31 11.77
N SER A 39 2.57 -8.17 12.30
CA SER A 39 1.67 -7.08 12.73
C SER A 39 0.84 -6.53 11.56
N GLY A 40 1.46 -6.37 10.40
CA GLY A 40 0.80 -5.99 9.15
C GLY A 40 -0.23 -7.02 8.70
N ALA A 41 0.10 -8.31 8.74
CA ALA A 41 -0.84 -9.39 8.41
C ALA A 41 -2.06 -9.40 9.34
N ARG A 42 -1.84 -9.26 10.65
CA ARG A 42 -2.93 -9.11 11.64
C ARG A 42 -3.81 -7.91 11.33
N THR A 43 -3.20 -6.75 11.03
CA THR A 43 -3.93 -5.52 10.72
C THR A 43 -4.77 -5.68 9.45
N PHE A 44 -4.17 -6.22 8.39
CA PHE A 44 -4.84 -6.46 7.13
C PHE A 44 -6.07 -7.36 7.30
N VAL A 45 -5.89 -8.53 7.92
CA VAL A 45 -6.97 -9.51 8.11
C VAL A 45 -8.10 -8.94 8.96
N ASN A 46 -7.80 -8.26 10.08
CA ASN A 46 -8.83 -7.81 11.00
C ASN A 46 -9.58 -6.54 10.55
N TYR A 47 -8.94 -5.68 9.75
CA TYR A 47 -9.51 -4.37 9.42
C TYR A 47 -9.71 -4.14 7.91
N CYS A 48 -8.74 -4.53 7.09
CA CYS A 48 -8.78 -4.25 5.65
C CYS A 48 -9.61 -5.30 4.89
N MET A 49 -9.56 -6.55 5.35
CA MET A 49 -10.09 -7.70 4.64
C MET A 49 -11.62 -7.79 4.61
N ASN A 50 -12.33 -6.83 5.22
CA ASN A 50 -13.77 -6.67 5.04
C ASN A 50 -14.13 -6.01 3.70
N CYS A 51 -13.20 -5.21 3.14
CA CYS A 51 -13.41 -4.46 1.90
C CYS A 51 -12.41 -4.84 0.80
N HIS A 52 -11.20 -5.25 1.17
CA HIS A 52 -10.09 -5.51 0.25
C HIS A 52 -9.64 -6.96 0.30
N GLY A 53 -9.48 -7.60 -0.86
CA GLY A 53 -8.85 -8.92 -0.96
C GLY A 53 -7.34 -8.86 -1.19
N LEU A 54 -6.67 -9.99 -0.95
CA LEU A 54 -5.40 -10.35 -1.58
C LEU A 54 -5.63 -11.58 -2.45
N SER A 55 -6.33 -11.39 -3.57
CA SER A 55 -6.78 -12.47 -4.45
C SER A 55 -5.67 -13.34 -5.04
N TYR A 56 -4.43 -12.84 -5.04
CA TYR A 56 -3.24 -13.56 -5.52
C TYR A 56 -2.33 -14.07 -4.39
N VAL A 57 -2.70 -13.87 -3.13
CA VAL A 57 -1.94 -14.32 -1.95
C VAL A 57 -2.73 -15.39 -1.21
N ARG A 58 -2.10 -16.55 -0.98
CA ARG A 58 -2.67 -17.66 -0.20
C ARG A 58 -2.28 -17.53 1.26
N TYR A 59 -3.13 -17.99 2.17
CA TYR A 59 -2.87 -17.93 3.62
C TYR A 59 -1.57 -18.64 4.02
N ASN A 60 -1.20 -19.73 3.36
CA ASN A 60 0.05 -20.45 3.62
C ASN A 60 1.31 -19.62 3.35
N ARG A 61 1.22 -18.51 2.58
CA ARG A 61 2.36 -17.60 2.40
C ARG A 61 2.75 -16.89 3.69
N LEU A 62 1.84 -16.77 4.65
CA LEU A 62 2.14 -16.20 5.97
C LEU A 62 3.15 -17.04 6.77
N THR A 63 3.34 -18.32 6.43
CA THR A 63 4.40 -19.14 7.02
C THR A 63 5.80 -18.60 6.73
N GLN A 64 5.98 -17.89 5.62
CA GLN A 64 7.24 -17.23 5.27
C GLN A 64 7.58 -16.07 6.22
N LEU A 65 6.59 -15.59 6.98
CA LEU A 65 6.75 -14.57 8.00
C LEU A 65 7.07 -15.16 9.39
N GLY A 66 7.24 -16.48 9.48
CA GLY A 66 7.51 -17.19 10.75
C GLY A 66 6.27 -17.59 11.55
N LEU A 67 5.06 -17.49 10.97
CA LEU A 67 3.83 -17.99 11.59
C LEU A 67 3.68 -19.49 11.36
N SER A 68 3.25 -20.23 12.38
CA SER A 68 2.86 -21.63 12.22
C SER A 68 1.51 -21.75 11.50
N GLU A 69 1.25 -22.89 10.86
CA GLU A 69 -0.06 -23.15 10.26
C GLU A 69 -1.20 -23.05 11.29
N GLN A 70 -0.93 -23.49 12.52
CA GLN A 70 -1.91 -23.44 13.61
C GLN A 70 -2.25 -22.00 13.98
N GLN A 71 -1.24 -21.12 14.13
CA GLN A 71 -1.47 -19.69 14.37
C GLN A 71 -2.26 -19.02 13.24
N ILE A 72 -2.01 -19.40 11.98
CA ILE A 72 -2.76 -18.89 10.83
C ILE A 72 -4.22 -19.34 10.92
N LYS A 73 -4.48 -20.62 11.19
CA LYS A 73 -5.83 -21.17 11.33
C LYS A 73 -6.60 -20.51 12.48
N ASP A 74 -5.95 -20.38 13.63
CA ASP A 74 -6.61 -19.91 14.86
C ASP A 74 -6.88 -18.41 14.86
N HIS A 75 -6.10 -17.61 14.12
CA HIS A 75 -6.11 -16.16 14.27
C HIS A 75 -6.27 -15.36 12.98
N LEU A 76 -6.16 -15.98 11.80
CA LEU A 76 -6.15 -15.24 10.55
C LEU A 76 -7.07 -15.84 9.48
N LEU A 77 -7.40 -17.14 9.54
CA LEU A 77 -8.19 -17.85 8.54
C LEU A 77 -9.70 -17.68 8.76
N PHE A 78 -10.21 -16.44 8.69
CA PHE A 78 -11.64 -16.16 8.96
C PHE A 78 -12.53 -16.28 7.72
N THR A 79 -11.97 -16.24 6.51
CA THR A 79 -12.73 -16.16 5.25
C THR A 79 -12.51 -17.34 4.30
N ALA A 80 -11.86 -18.40 4.77
CA ALA A 80 -11.55 -19.59 3.98
C ALA A 80 -11.50 -20.83 4.88
N ASP A 81 -11.57 -22.02 4.28
CA ASP A 81 -11.56 -23.29 5.02
C ASP A 81 -10.16 -23.87 5.16
N LYS A 82 -9.28 -23.59 4.19
CA LYS A 82 -7.92 -24.15 4.11
C LYS A 82 -6.87 -23.07 3.93
N ILE A 83 -5.72 -23.24 4.56
CA ILE A 83 -4.57 -22.32 4.40
C ILE A 83 -4.06 -22.23 2.96
N GLY A 84 -4.37 -23.23 2.12
CA GLY A 84 -4.03 -23.21 0.71
C GLY A 84 -4.88 -22.23 -0.10
N GLU A 85 -5.95 -21.67 0.45
CA GLU A 85 -6.86 -20.79 -0.27
C GLU A 85 -6.37 -19.33 -0.30
N PRO A 86 -6.78 -18.56 -1.32
CA PRO A 86 -6.48 -17.13 -1.40
C PRO A 86 -7.25 -16.33 -0.34
N MET A 87 -6.69 -15.19 0.06
CA MET A 87 -7.33 -14.25 0.98
C MET A 87 -8.40 -13.42 0.24
N ARG A 88 -9.55 -14.02 -0.03
CA ARG A 88 -10.70 -13.37 -0.67
C ARG A 88 -11.71 -12.85 0.34
N ILE A 89 -12.57 -11.96 -0.14
CA ILE A 89 -13.68 -11.37 0.59
C ILE A 89 -15.00 -11.83 -0.04
N ALA A 90 -16.08 -11.86 0.75
CA ALA A 90 -17.40 -12.24 0.26
C ALA A 90 -18.11 -11.11 -0.52
N ALA A 91 -17.68 -9.86 -0.33
CA ALA A 91 -18.33 -8.69 -0.92
C ALA A 91 -18.25 -8.69 -2.46
N ARG A 92 -19.39 -8.45 -3.13
CA ARG A 92 -19.47 -8.43 -4.59
C ARG A 92 -19.12 -7.04 -5.14
N PRO A 93 -18.35 -6.94 -6.24
CA PRO A 93 -17.90 -5.65 -6.79
C PRO A 93 -19.00 -4.63 -7.06
N ALA A 94 -20.17 -5.10 -7.53
CA ALA A 94 -21.32 -4.24 -7.83
C ALA A 94 -21.93 -3.63 -6.56
N GLU A 95 -22.04 -4.41 -5.48
CA GLU A 95 -22.55 -3.93 -4.18
C GLU A 95 -21.57 -2.94 -3.57
N GLN A 96 -20.28 -3.26 -3.60
CA GLN A 96 -19.25 -2.36 -3.09
C GLN A 96 -19.24 -1.02 -3.82
N LYS A 97 -19.41 -1.02 -5.15
CA LYS A 97 -19.54 0.23 -5.93
C LYS A 97 -20.76 1.04 -5.50
N ALA A 98 -21.88 0.38 -5.21
CA ALA A 98 -23.08 1.05 -4.72
C ALA A 98 -22.87 1.66 -3.32
N TRP A 99 -22.18 0.96 -2.42
CA TRP A 99 -21.94 1.43 -1.04
C TRP A 99 -20.87 2.52 -0.93
N PHE A 100 -19.78 2.41 -1.69
CA PHE A 100 -18.59 3.27 -1.56
C PHE A 100 -18.40 4.26 -2.72
N GLY A 101 -19.26 4.23 -3.75
CA GLY A 101 -19.12 5.03 -4.97
C GLY A 101 -18.09 4.47 -5.98
N ALA A 102 -17.20 3.58 -5.52
CA ALA A 102 -16.23 2.86 -6.34
C ALA A 102 -15.97 1.48 -5.71
N THR A 103 -15.56 0.50 -6.53
CA THR A 103 -15.14 -0.81 -6.01
C THR A 103 -13.77 -0.67 -5.34
N PRO A 104 -13.62 -1.04 -4.05
CA PRO A 104 -12.32 -1.10 -3.38
C PRO A 104 -11.35 -1.99 -4.17
N PRO A 105 -10.11 -1.54 -4.44
CA PRO A 105 -9.16 -2.33 -5.21
C PRO A 105 -8.66 -3.55 -4.44
N ASP A 106 -8.30 -4.61 -5.18
CA ASP A 106 -7.50 -5.70 -4.63
C ASP A 106 -6.09 -5.20 -4.24
N LEU A 107 -5.60 -5.62 -3.08
CA LEU A 107 -4.35 -5.10 -2.51
C LEU A 107 -3.15 -6.02 -2.75
N SER A 108 -3.29 -7.13 -3.48
CA SER A 108 -2.19 -8.11 -3.67
C SER A 108 -0.91 -7.48 -4.22
N LEU A 109 -1.04 -6.46 -5.07
CA LEU A 109 0.06 -5.78 -5.74
C LEU A 109 0.05 -4.26 -5.51
N VAL A 110 -0.71 -3.77 -4.51
CA VAL A 110 -0.91 -2.32 -4.35
C VAL A 110 0.41 -1.57 -4.15
N ALA A 111 1.30 -2.11 -3.32
CA ALA A 111 2.60 -1.52 -3.03
C ALA A 111 3.43 -1.32 -4.30
N ARG A 112 3.41 -2.28 -5.24
CA ARG A 112 4.14 -2.17 -6.50
C ARG A 112 3.43 -1.26 -7.51
N SER A 113 2.11 -1.29 -7.54
CA SER A 113 1.30 -0.48 -8.46
C SER A 113 1.26 1.01 -8.12
N ARG A 114 1.77 1.39 -6.94
CA ARG A 114 1.80 2.76 -6.41
C ARG A 114 3.20 3.22 -6.03
N ALA A 115 4.23 2.38 -6.17
CA ALA A 115 5.61 2.78 -5.97
C ALA A 115 6.01 3.84 -7.01
N SER A 116 6.75 4.86 -6.57
CA SER A 116 7.35 5.92 -7.40
C SER A 116 8.87 5.76 -7.46
#